data_AF-A0A7S0F1R7-F1
#
_entry.id   AF-A0A7S0F1R7-F1
#
_cell.length_a   1.000
_cell.length_b   1.000
_cell.length_c   1.000
_cell.angle_alpha   90.00
_cell.angle_beta   90.00
_cell.angle_gamma   90.00
#
_symmetry.space_group_name_H-M   'P 1'
#
loop_
_entity.id
_entity.type
_entity.pdbx_description
1 polymer ?
#
loop_
_entity_poly.entity_id
_entity_poly.type
_entity_poly.pdbx_seq_one_letter_code
_entity_poly.pdbx_strand_id
1 'polypeptide(L)'
;SSMRPKKPRHPAINDHKIKSFVLIAIALVVVCAVSFFAIKSGSQTKNAGLEVDLRESGNGTRSPSGNEATKPSDSSDKSGSSLQEGKKSEKVETSDKTDKAEKTDKSEAGKEEKRDSEKKEKTEKSEKSEKTEKTEKSEKSEQGEAAQAVKGIKTVLSDSGIEMVYQTAEKARGKTSRAILFLAHGCSHSATDFFDKSDDCKECIGLPIERKIVSAALDKSLSVIAVTSRDRESKCWNPQDDVERIKKAVDSFRKTNNLDKLPLVALGASSGGAIVHALGTSAEPPAAIAVQIMPVPPEHITDKYPPAIFWHMPKDKRGAPVIAEDLNALKSRKRPVKELTCNPKPIGEDFFSSMIPEVSKQTSAKIVQIFKKKNIIDDKSMLVDDPRRTEWRKELQEVEEVASGKLSLTADASGISELMNVAWAQHEFCDEGLDEALSFLISHAVNSA
;
A
#
# COMPACT_ATOMS: atom_id res chain seq x y z
N SER A 1 -64.16 2.00 -16.42
CA SER A 1 -63.52 0.91 -15.66
C SER A 1 -62.05 1.22 -15.45
N SER A 2 -61.50 0.96 -14.26
CA SER A 2 -60.06 1.13 -13.97
C SER A 2 -59.40 -0.25 -13.84
N MET A 3 -58.32 -0.50 -14.59
CA MET A 3 -57.53 -1.73 -14.48
C MET A 3 -56.33 -1.50 -13.57
N ARG A 4 -56.18 -2.32 -12.52
CA ARG A 4 -54.96 -2.36 -11.70
C ARG A 4 -53.88 -3.22 -12.40
N PRO A 5 -52.61 -2.80 -12.41
CA PRO A 5 -51.52 -3.66 -12.88
C PRO A 5 -51.32 -4.86 -11.94
N LYS A 6 -50.96 -6.02 -12.50
CA LYS A 6 -50.61 -7.22 -11.74
C LYS A 6 -49.14 -7.13 -11.28
N LYS A 7 -48.86 -7.46 -10.01
CA LYS A 7 -47.48 -7.65 -9.53
C LYS A 7 -46.82 -8.86 -10.25
N PRO A 8 -45.51 -8.80 -10.57
CA PRO A 8 -44.78 -9.97 -11.02
C PRO A 8 -44.68 -11.01 -9.89
N ARG A 9 -44.59 -12.30 -10.26
CA ARG A 9 -44.22 -13.38 -9.34
C ARG A 9 -42.72 -13.62 -9.45
N HIS A 10 -42.00 -13.65 -8.33
CA HIS A 10 -40.61 -14.12 -8.33
C HIS A 10 -40.57 -15.63 -8.62
N PRO A 11 -39.55 -16.13 -9.35
CA PRO A 11 -39.35 -17.56 -9.53
C PRO A 11 -38.95 -18.21 -8.21
N ALA A 12 -39.50 -19.39 -7.92
CA ALA A 12 -39.07 -20.18 -6.76
C ALA A 12 -37.64 -20.69 -6.98
N ILE A 13 -36.73 -20.35 -6.07
CA ILE A 13 -35.35 -20.85 -6.11
C ILE A 13 -35.37 -22.34 -5.78
N ASN A 14 -34.80 -23.15 -6.67
CA ASN A 14 -34.90 -24.60 -6.59
C ASN A 14 -33.86 -25.15 -5.59
N ASP A 15 -34.32 -25.38 -4.36
CA ASP A 15 -33.59 -25.84 -3.15
C ASP A 15 -32.54 -26.94 -3.43
N HIS A 16 -32.81 -27.84 -4.37
CA HIS A 16 -31.89 -28.91 -4.75
C HIS A 16 -30.51 -28.40 -5.25
N LYS A 17 -30.43 -27.21 -5.87
CA LYS A 17 -29.15 -26.62 -6.29
C LYS A 17 -28.32 -26.10 -5.12
N ILE A 18 -28.96 -25.56 -4.07
CA ILE A 18 -28.29 -25.04 -2.88
C ILE A 18 -27.60 -26.20 -2.14
N LYS A 19 -28.33 -27.32 -1.97
CA LYS A 19 -27.81 -28.53 -1.32
C LYS A 19 -26.60 -29.13 -2.05
N SER A 20 -26.60 -29.15 -3.38
CA SER A 20 -25.42 -29.57 -4.17
C SER A 20 -24.22 -28.64 -3.97
N PHE A 21 -24.42 -27.32 -3.94
CA PHE A 21 -23.32 -26.36 -3.69
C PHE A 21 -22.71 -26.52 -2.28
N VAL A 22 -23.55 -26.70 -1.25
CA VAL A 22 -23.08 -26.93 0.13
C VAL A 22 -22.27 -28.22 0.24
N LEU A 23 -22.69 -29.31 -0.40
CA LEU A 23 -21.95 -30.57 -0.40
C LEU A 23 -20.57 -30.45 -1.10
N ILE A 24 -20.49 -29.73 -2.21
CA ILE A 24 -19.22 -29.47 -2.92
C ILE A 24 -18.28 -28.62 -2.05
N ALA A 25 -18.80 -27.57 -1.40
CA ALA A 25 -18.01 -26.73 -0.50
C ALA A 25 -17.44 -27.53 0.70
N ILE A 26 -18.24 -28.40 1.32
CA ILE A 26 -17.79 -29.27 2.41
C ILE A 26 -16.70 -30.24 1.92
N ALA A 27 -16.87 -30.85 0.75
CA ALA A 27 -15.87 -31.76 0.19
C ALA A 27 -14.51 -31.06 -0.06
N LEU A 28 -14.53 -29.84 -0.60
CA LEU A 28 -13.33 -29.03 -0.81
C LEU A 28 -12.62 -28.69 0.52
N VAL A 29 -13.37 -28.29 1.56
CA VAL A 29 -12.80 -28.02 2.90
C VAL A 29 -12.12 -29.26 3.48
N VAL A 30 -12.71 -30.45 3.33
CA VAL A 30 -12.11 -31.71 3.81
C VAL A 30 -10.82 -32.04 3.04
N VAL A 31 -10.80 -31.90 1.70
CA VAL A 31 -9.60 -32.13 0.88
C VAL A 31 -8.47 -31.17 1.27
N CYS A 32 -8.78 -29.88 1.47
CA CYS A 32 -7.80 -28.90 1.94
C CYS A 32 -7.24 -29.24 3.33
N ALA A 33 -8.10 -29.67 4.28
CA ALA A 33 -7.69 -30.05 5.62
C ALA A 33 -6.76 -31.28 5.63
N VAL A 34 -7.08 -32.32 4.83
CA VAL A 34 -6.25 -33.53 4.70
C VAL A 34 -4.88 -33.20 4.10
N SER A 35 -4.84 -32.41 3.02
CA SER A 35 -3.58 -31.95 2.41
C SER A 35 -2.70 -31.16 3.39
N PHE A 36 -3.31 -30.29 4.20
CA PHE A 36 -2.58 -29.50 5.20
C PHE A 36 -1.98 -30.37 6.31
N PHE A 37 -2.69 -31.41 6.76
CA PHE A 37 -2.17 -32.39 7.72
C PHE A 37 -1.07 -33.29 7.13
N ALA A 38 -1.19 -33.70 5.87
CA ALA A 38 -0.16 -34.48 5.19
C ALA A 38 1.18 -33.72 5.13
N ILE A 39 1.15 -32.45 4.69
CA ILE A 39 2.35 -31.58 4.61
C ILE A 39 2.99 -31.41 6.00
N LYS A 40 2.19 -31.17 7.04
CA LYS A 40 2.69 -30.98 8.41
C LYS A 40 3.29 -32.24 9.03
N SER A 41 2.96 -33.42 8.51
CA SER A 41 3.45 -34.72 9.00
C SER A 41 4.80 -35.15 8.39
N GLY A 42 5.20 -34.58 7.25
CA GLY A 42 6.37 -35.04 6.48
C GLY A 42 7.75 -34.58 6.99
N SER A 43 7.82 -33.76 8.05
CA SER A 43 9.04 -33.02 8.42
C SER A 43 9.85 -33.62 9.59
N GLN A 44 9.64 -34.90 9.95
CA GLN A 44 10.49 -35.60 10.92
C GLN A 44 10.70 -37.10 10.60
N THR A 45 11.79 -37.39 9.89
CA THR A 45 12.65 -38.55 10.17
C THR A 45 14.06 -38.27 9.63
N LYS A 46 15.09 -38.73 10.35
CA LYS A 46 16.50 -38.67 9.90
C LYS A 46 16.96 -40.05 9.42
N ASN A 47 18.02 -40.03 8.64
CA ASN A 47 18.83 -41.16 8.15
C ASN A 47 18.84 -42.40 9.08
N ALA A 48 18.50 -43.54 8.51
CA ALA A 48 19.08 -44.83 8.85
C ALA A 48 19.51 -45.50 7.53
N GLY A 49 20.74 -46.01 7.45
CA GLY A 49 21.20 -46.72 6.27
C GLY A 49 20.75 -48.17 6.27
N LEU A 50 20.63 -48.78 5.09
CA LEU A 50 20.54 -50.23 4.98
C LEU A 50 21.26 -50.70 3.71
N GLU A 51 22.12 -51.69 3.90
CA GLU A 51 22.98 -52.32 2.91
C GLU A 51 22.29 -53.59 2.40
N VAL A 52 22.19 -53.76 1.07
CA VAL A 52 21.71 -55.00 0.45
C VAL A 52 22.57 -55.31 -0.77
N ASP A 53 23.28 -56.42 -0.72
CA ASP A 53 24.10 -56.97 -1.81
C ASP A 53 23.25 -57.85 -2.74
N LEU A 54 23.43 -57.70 -4.05
CA LEU A 54 22.96 -58.64 -5.06
C LEU A 54 23.90 -58.70 -6.28
N ARG A 55 24.63 -59.81 -6.39
CA ARG A 55 25.06 -60.41 -7.67
C ARG A 55 23.81 -60.96 -8.42
N GLU A 56 23.84 -61.35 -9.69
CA GLU A 56 24.95 -61.78 -10.55
C GLU A 56 24.59 -61.67 -12.05
N SER A 57 25.56 -61.96 -12.95
CA SER A 57 25.48 -61.93 -14.44
C SER A 57 25.31 -60.53 -15.06
N GLY A 58 25.84 -60.18 -16.24
CA GLY A 58 26.70 -60.84 -17.26
C GLY A 58 26.47 -60.14 -18.62
N ASN A 59 27.40 -59.99 -19.58
CA ASN A 59 28.73 -60.57 -19.81
C ASN A 59 29.53 -59.75 -20.88
N GLY A 60 30.84 -59.53 -20.70
CA GLY A 60 31.80 -59.08 -21.75
C GLY A 60 31.81 -57.58 -22.13
N THR A 61 32.91 -56.98 -22.64
CA THR A 61 34.30 -57.46 -22.88
C THR A 61 35.35 -56.31 -22.86
N ARG A 62 36.54 -56.57 -22.28
CA ARG A 62 37.91 -55.95 -22.47
C ARG A 62 38.07 -54.40 -22.36
N SER A 63 38.93 -53.78 -21.52
CA SER A 63 40.36 -53.97 -21.11
C SER A 63 41.41 -53.26 -22.04
N PRO A 64 42.64 -52.89 -21.57
CA PRO A 64 43.04 -52.38 -20.24
C PRO A 64 44.26 -51.37 -20.20
N SER A 65 44.36 -50.55 -19.14
CA SER A 65 45.59 -50.01 -18.48
C SER A 65 45.16 -49.07 -17.33
N GLY A 66 45.87 -48.78 -16.23
CA GLY A 66 47.23 -49.11 -15.71
C GLY A 66 47.90 -47.81 -15.19
N ASN A 67 48.46 -47.67 -13.98
CA ASN A 67 48.80 -48.59 -12.86
C ASN A 67 48.73 -47.88 -11.47
N GLU A 68 48.77 -48.69 -10.39
CA GLU A 68 49.46 -48.52 -9.07
C GLU A 68 49.52 -47.13 -8.36
N ALA A 69 48.99 -46.97 -7.13
CA ALA A 69 49.60 -47.28 -5.79
C ALA A 69 50.67 -46.24 -5.34
N THR A 70 50.80 -45.83 -4.05
CA THR A 70 50.77 -46.60 -2.79
C THR A 70 50.24 -45.82 -1.54
N LYS A 71 50.07 -46.55 -0.43
CA LYS A 71 49.84 -46.12 0.99
C LYS A 71 51.20 -46.16 1.77
N PRO A 72 51.36 -46.05 3.13
CA PRO A 72 50.39 -46.00 4.26
C PRO A 72 50.73 -44.93 5.36
N SER A 73 50.20 -45.13 6.60
CA SER A 73 50.64 -44.59 7.92
C SER A 73 50.35 -43.10 8.23
N ASP A 74 50.12 -42.60 9.46
CA ASP A 74 49.63 -43.11 10.78
C ASP A 74 49.45 -41.89 11.75
N SER A 75 48.98 -41.90 13.01
CA SER A 75 48.37 -42.87 13.98
C SER A 75 47.58 -42.07 15.07
N SER A 76 47.06 -42.74 16.13
CA SER A 76 46.92 -42.34 17.57
C SER A 76 46.65 -40.87 18.00
N ASP A 77 45.88 -40.55 19.06
CA ASP A 77 45.09 -41.31 20.05
C ASP A 77 44.08 -40.33 20.73
N LYS A 78 42.82 -40.70 20.99
CA LYS A 78 42.20 -41.21 22.25
C LYS A 78 42.09 -40.28 23.49
N SER A 79 41.00 -40.53 24.22
CA SER A 79 40.61 -40.07 25.58
C SER A 79 40.17 -38.60 25.74
N GLY A 80 39.16 -38.28 26.58
CA GLY A 80 38.14 -39.15 27.20
C GLY A 80 37.59 -38.65 28.55
N SER A 81 36.29 -38.88 28.80
CA SER A 81 35.58 -38.67 30.10
C SER A 81 35.45 -37.22 30.61
N SER A 82 34.49 -36.81 31.46
CA SER A 82 33.20 -37.42 31.88
C SER A 82 32.25 -36.38 32.52
N LEU A 83 30.95 -36.69 32.45
CA LEU A 83 29.88 -36.45 33.46
C LEU A 83 30.21 -35.59 34.71
N GLN A 84 29.35 -34.62 35.03
CA GLN A 84 28.27 -34.86 36.00
C GLN A 84 27.19 -33.75 36.03
N GLU A 85 26.06 -34.05 36.70
CA GLU A 85 24.89 -33.19 36.88
C GLU A 85 24.98 -32.30 38.14
N GLY A 86 24.18 -31.25 38.24
CA GLY A 86 24.03 -30.46 39.47
C GLY A 86 22.77 -29.58 39.51
N LYS A 87 21.74 -29.99 40.26
CA LYS A 87 20.52 -29.20 40.54
C LYS A 87 20.61 -28.52 41.93
N LYS A 88 20.25 -27.24 42.00
CA LYS A 88 19.54 -26.51 43.10
C LYS A 88 19.48 -25.02 42.70
N SER A 89 18.43 -24.20 42.85
CA SER A 89 17.26 -24.05 43.74
C SER A 89 17.46 -23.04 44.88
N GLU A 90 16.35 -22.40 45.30
CA GLU A 90 16.22 -21.37 46.37
C GLU A 90 16.67 -19.97 45.85
N LYS A 91 15.91 -18.85 45.91
CA LYS A 91 14.77 -18.33 46.72
C LYS A 91 15.16 -17.68 48.06
N VAL A 92 14.95 -16.35 48.16
CA VAL A 92 14.68 -15.49 49.35
C VAL A 92 14.59 -14.04 48.79
N GLU A 93 13.46 -13.32 48.87
CA GLU A 93 12.98 -12.50 50.01
C GLU A 93 13.92 -11.28 50.29
N THR A 94 13.62 -10.08 49.78
CA THR A 94 12.76 -9.00 50.33
C THR A 94 13.28 -8.33 51.61
N SER A 95 13.54 -7.02 51.54
CA SER A 95 13.45 -6.10 52.69
C SER A 95 13.29 -4.64 52.24
N ASP A 96 12.32 -3.93 52.82
CA ASP A 96 12.17 -2.47 52.70
C ASP A 96 13.24 -1.73 53.52
N LYS A 97 13.46 -0.45 53.20
CA LYS A 97 13.37 0.61 54.22
C LYS A 97 13.24 2.03 53.67
N THR A 98 12.31 2.76 54.28
CA THR A 98 12.18 4.23 54.27
C THR A 98 13.20 4.89 55.20
N ASP A 99 13.54 6.17 54.98
CA ASP A 99 13.21 7.22 55.98
C ASP A 99 13.32 8.68 55.45
N LYS A 100 12.96 9.63 56.34
CA LYS A 100 12.84 11.11 56.24
C LYS A 100 14.06 11.86 55.67
N ALA A 101 14.03 13.10 55.16
CA ALA A 101 13.10 14.27 55.18
C ALA A 101 13.38 15.40 56.22
N GLU A 102 13.89 16.54 55.72
CA GLU A 102 13.80 17.94 56.21
C GLU A 102 13.73 18.84 54.94
N LYS A 103 13.02 19.98 54.81
CA LYS A 103 12.92 21.24 55.59
C LYS A 103 14.23 22.06 55.62
N THR A 104 14.22 23.39 55.53
CA THR A 104 13.18 24.41 55.84
C THR A 104 13.35 25.70 54.99
N ASP A 105 12.33 26.57 54.91
CA ASP A 105 12.33 28.08 54.90
C ASP A 105 13.39 28.90 54.08
N LYS A 106 13.22 30.16 53.61
CA LYS A 106 12.20 31.25 53.58
C LYS A 106 12.75 32.36 52.59
N SER A 107 12.19 33.54 52.26
CA SER A 107 10.88 34.24 52.42
C SER A 107 10.89 35.57 51.61
N GLU A 108 9.71 36.04 51.13
CA GLU A 108 9.34 37.48 50.98
C GLU A 108 10.11 38.39 49.98
N ALA A 109 9.65 39.59 49.57
CA ALA A 109 8.31 40.16 49.33
C ALA A 109 8.38 41.52 48.57
N GLY A 110 7.26 42.00 48.00
CA GLY A 110 7.07 43.32 47.36
C GLY A 110 6.19 43.22 46.09
N LYS A 111 5.05 43.89 45.86
CA LYS A 111 4.55 45.28 46.10
C LYS A 111 5.41 46.35 45.39
N GLU A 112 4.84 47.36 44.72
CA GLU A 112 3.44 47.72 44.35
C GLU A 112 3.49 48.38 42.94
N GLU A 113 2.41 48.73 42.22
CA GLU A 113 1.44 49.80 42.51
C GLU A 113 0.21 49.74 41.55
N LYS A 114 -0.67 50.76 41.56
CA LYS A 114 -1.97 50.83 40.84
C LYS A 114 -2.34 52.29 40.55
N ARG A 115 -3.37 52.55 39.71
CA ARG A 115 -4.02 53.86 39.35
C ARG A 115 -3.51 54.52 38.05
N ASP A 116 -4.29 55.33 37.30
CA ASP A 116 -5.75 55.52 37.31
C ASP A 116 -6.34 56.02 35.95
N SER A 117 -7.66 55.84 35.82
CA SER A 117 -8.67 56.57 35.01
C SER A 117 -8.34 57.37 33.71
N GLU A 118 -9.01 56.93 32.63
CA GLU A 118 -9.91 57.72 31.75
C GLU A 118 -9.51 59.04 31.01
N LYS A 119 -10.06 59.13 29.78
CA LYS A 119 -10.67 60.32 29.13
C LYS A 119 -9.77 61.39 28.47
N LYS A 120 -9.59 61.23 27.15
CA LYS A 120 -9.97 62.32 26.21
C LYS A 120 -10.46 61.80 24.85
N GLU A 121 -11.15 62.68 24.14
CA GLU A 121 -11.93 62.43 22.92
C GLU A 121 -11.42 63.33 21.77
N LYS A 122 -11.63 62.87 20.52
CA LYS A 122 -11.46 63.60 19.24
C LYS A 122 -10.03 63.91 18.78
N THR A 123 -9.96 64.11 17.46
CA THR A 123 -8.78 64.39 16.60
C THR A 123 -7.72 63.27 16.57
N GLU A 124 -7.27 62.75 15.42
CA GLU A 124 -7.51 63.15 14.02
C GLU A 124 -8.11 62.03 13.15
N LYS A 125 -8.64 62.41 11.97
CA LYS A 125 -9.41 61.54 11.05
C LYS A 125 -8.92 61.73 9.62
N SER A 126 -7.72 61.23 9.32
CA SER A 126 -7.05 61.47 8.02
C SER A 126 -6.18 60.32 7.51
N GLU A 127 -6.25 59.11 8.09
CA GLU A 127 -5.41 57.98 7.66
C GLU A 127 -6.15 56.62 7.65
N LYS A 128 -7.41 56.61 7.17
CA LYS A 128 -8.21 55.37 7.03
C LYS A 128 -9.09 55.34 5.78
N SER A 129 -8.47 55.46 4.61
CA SER A 129 -9.11 55.29 3.29
C SER A 129 -8.31 54.44 2.29
N GLU A 130 -7.04 54.11 2.58
CA GLU A 130 -6.16 53.39 1.63
C GLU A 130 -5.71 51.99 2.13
N LYS A 131 -6.31 51.49 3.23
CA LYS A 131 -5.97 50.19 3.85
C LYS A 131 -7.19 49.27 4.04
N THR A 132 -8.12 49.32 3.08
CA THR A 132 -9.27 48.39 3.01
C THR A 132 -9.31 47.67 1.65
N GLU A 133 -9.00 48.36 0.55
CA GLU A 133 -9.02 47.81 -0.81
C GLU A 133 -7.85 46.85 -1.13
N LYS A 134 -6.84 46.78 -0.24
CA LYS A 134 -5.62 45.97 -0.44
C LYS A 134 -5.66 44.60 0.27
N THR A 135 -6.68 44.31 1.08
CA THR A 135 -6.84 43.04 1.80
C THR A 135 -7.80 42.10 1.05
N GLU A 136 -8.92 42.62 0.54
CA GLU A 136 -9.84 41.86 -0.35
C GLU A 136 -9.17 41.43 -1.68
N LYS A 137 -7.99 41.98 -1.98
CA LYS A 137 -7.20 41.66 -3.18
C LYS A 137 -6.11 40.60 -2.95
N SER A 138 -5.85 40.18 -1.71
CA SER A 138 -4.93 39.05 -1.39
C SER A 138 -5.67 37.75 -1.09
N GLU A 139 -6.89 37.80 -0.53
CA GLU A 139 -7.70 36.59 -0.33
C GLU A 139 -8.32 36.05 -1.64
N LYS A 140 -8.28 36.85 -2.72
CA LYS A 140 -8.79 36.50 -4.04
C LYS A 140 -7.77 35.82 -4.97
N SER A 141 -6.58 35.49 -4.46
CA SER A 141 -5.55 34.72 -5.19
C SER A 141 -5.37 33.27 -4.72
N GLU A 142 -6.02 32.85 -3.64
CA GLU A 142 -6.04 31.44 -3.18
C GLU A 142 -7.38 30.73 -3.47
N GLN A 143 -8.37 31.44 -4.01
CA GLN A 143 -9.57 30.84 -4.60
C GLN A 143 -9.31 30.47 -6.06
N GLY A 144 -8.83 29.24 -6.28
CA GLY A 144 -8.86 28.63 -7.61
C GLY A 144 -7.51 28.16 -8.15
N GLU A 145 -6.86 27.22 -7.47
CA GLU A 145 -6.32 26.07 -8.22
C GLU A 145 -7.51 25.25 -8.75
N ALA A 146 -8.19 25.81 -9.74
CA ALA A 146 -9.33 25.18 -10.38
C ALA A 146 -8.85 23.91 -11.07
N ALA A 147 -9.56 22.80 -10.88
CA ALA A 147 -9.22 21.49 -11.42
C ALA A 147 -8.81 21.63 -12.90
N GLN A 148 -7.51 21.47 -13.19
CA GLN A 148 -7.01 21.58 -14.56
C GLN A 148 -7.73 20.52 -15.39
N ALA A 149 -8.55 20.98 -16.36
CA ALA A 149 -9.34 20.10 -17.20
C ALA A 149 -8.49 18.93 -17.70
N VAL A 150 -8.87 17.70 -17.34
CA VAL A 150 -7.93 16.57 -17.25
C VAL A 150 -7.62 16.00 -18.63
N LYS A 151 -6.71 16.69 -19.33
CA LYS A 151 -6.42 16.48 -20.74
C LYS A 151 -5.61 15.21 -21.00
N GLY A 152 -6.09 14.42 -21.96
CA GLY A 152 -5.33 13.32 -22.52
C GLY A 152 -5.23 12.06 -21.66
N ILE A 153 -6.16 11.87 -20.71
CA ILE A 153 -6.53 10.51 -20.28
C ILE A 153 -6.97 9.75 -21.53
N LYS A 154 -6.60 8.47 -21.62
CA LYS A 154 -7.16 7.54 -22.60
C LYS A 154 -7.43 6.18 -21.97
N THR A 155 -8.68 5.74 -22.08
CA THR A 155 -9.06 4.34 -21.89
C THR A 155 -8.82 3.59 -23.19
N VAL A 156 -8.05 2.50 -23.16
CA VAL A 156 -7.79 1.68 -24.34
C VAL A 156 -7.85 0.21 -23.94
N LEU A 157 -8.65 -0.58 -24.66
CA LEU A 157 -8.42 -2.01 -24.77
C LEU A 157 -7.28 -2.20 -25.78
N SER A 158 -6.15 -2.78 -25.36
CA SER A 158 -5.06 -3.09 -26.29
C SER A 158 -5.49 -4.12 -27.34
N ASP A 159 -4.68 -4.34 -28.37
CA ASP A 159 -4.91 -5.35 -29.41
C ASP A 159 -5.05 -6.79 -28.83
N SER A 160 -4.64 -7.00 -27.57
CA SER A 160 -4.78 -8.25 -26.82
C SER A 160 -5.97 -8.25 -25.83
N GLY A 161 -6.88 -7.28 -25.93
CA GLY A 161 -8.05 -7.16 -25.04
C GLY A 161 -7.70 -6.73 -23.61
N ILE A 162 -6.55 -6.10 -23.40
CA ILE A 162 -6.10 -5.67 -22.06
C ILE A 162 -6.57 -4.25 -21.81
N GLU A 163 -7.41 -4.06 -20.81
CA GLU A 163 -7.77 -2.72 -20.33
C GLU A 163 -6.55 -2.02 -19.71
N MET A 164 -6.22 -0.87 -20.30
CA MET A 164 -5.25 0.07 -19.78
C MET A 164 -5.83 1.49 -19.81
N VAL A 165 -5.54 2.27 -18.77
CA VAL A 165 -5.83 3.70 -18.71
C VAL A 165 -4.50 4.43 -18.59
N TYR A 166 -4.27 5.43 -19.44
CA TYR A 166 -2.99 6.12 -19.48
C TYR A 166 -3.12 7.63 -19.73
N GLN A 167 -2.09 8.36 -19.36
CA GLN A 167 -1.96 9.80 -19.61
C GLN A 167 -0.47 10.15 -19.80
N THR A 168 -0.12 10.93 -20.83
CA THR A 168 1.28 11.33 -21.08
C THR A 168 1.59 12.69 -20.49
N ALA A 169 2.81 12.88 -19.97
CA ALA A 169 3.27 14.16 -19.41
C ALA A 169 3.23 15.31 -20.44
N GLU A 170 3.38 14.98 -21.72
CA GLU A 170 3.23 15.91 -22.84
C GLU A 170 1.79 16.44 -22.93
N LYS A 171 0.79 15.54 -22.96
CA LYS A 171 -0.63 15.91 -23.12
C LYS A 171 -1.22 16.55 -21.86
N ALA A 172 -0.75 16.15 -20.69
CA ALA A 172 -1.25 16.62 -19.40
C ALA A 172 -0.59 17.92 -18.89
N ARG A 173 0.69 18.15 -19.25
CA ARG A 173 1.52 19.22 -18.68
C ARG A 173 2.44 19.95 -19.68
N GLY A 174 2.46 19.57 -20.95
CA GLY A 174 3.41 20.09 -21.94
C GLY A 174 4.87 19.66 -21.69
N LYS A 175 5.09 18.60 -20.89
CA LYS A 175 6.42 18.16 -20.43
C LYS A 175 6.94 16.96 -21.23
N THR A 176 8.14 17.06 -21.79
CA THR A 176 8.84 15.92 -22.40
C THR A 176 9.02 14.80 -21.37
N SER A 177 8.61 13.58 -21.72
CA SER A 177 8.62 12.45 -20.78
C SER A 177 10.03 11.92 -20.53
N ARG A 178 10.37 11.66 -19.25
CA ARG A 178 11.69 11.19 -18.80
C ARG A 178 11.75 9.67 -18.61
N ALA A 179 10.64 9.08 -18.19
CA ALA A 179 10.44 7.65 -18.00
C ALA A 179 8.94 7.32 -18.10
N ILE A 180 8.61 6.03 -18.16
CA ILE A 180 7.23 5.53 -18.07
C ILE A 180 7.00 5.02 -16.64
N LEU A 181 5.91 5.44 -16.00
CA LEU A 181 5.44 4.86 -14.74
C LEU A 181 4.29 3.89 -15.00
N PHE A 182 4.53 2.61 -14.73
CA PHE A 182 3.49 1.60 -14.63
C PHE A 182 2.88 1.61 -13.21
N LEU A 183 1.55 1.61 -13.13
CA LEU A 183 0.78 1.55 -11.89
C LEU A 183 -0.03 0.26 -11.79
N ALA A 184 0.16 -0.48 -10.69
CA ALA A 184 -0.56 -1.71 -10.37
C ALA A 184 -1.48 -1.53 -9.16
N HIS A 185 -2.78 -1.71 -9.36
CA HIS A 185 -3.82 -1.56 -8.34
C HIS A 185 -3.78 -2.68 -7.27
N GLY A 186 -4.42 -2.48 -6.11
CA GLY A 186 -4.64 -3.54 -5.12
C GLY A 186 -5.70 -4.57 -5.56
N CYS A 187 -6.04 -5.53 -4.70
CA CYS A 187 -7.27 -6.32 -4.88
C CYS A 187 -8.51 -5.39 -4.81
N SER A 188 -9.70 -5.85 -5.21
CA SER A 188 -10.91 -5.00 -5.37
C SER A 188 -10.87 -3.88 -6.43
N HIS A 189 -9.70 -3.54 -6.99
CA HIS A 189 -9.50 -2.33 -7.81
C HIS A 189 -9.28 -2.57 -9.33
N SER A 190 -9.03 -1.50 -10.07
CA SER A 190 -8.83 -1.48 -11.54
C SER A 190 -7.96 -0.30 -12.01
N ALA A 191 -7.57 -0.27 -13.29
CA ALA A 191 -6.86 0.88 -13.89
C ALA A 191 -7.67 2.19 -13.88
N THR A 192 -9.00 2.08 -13.94
CA THR A 192 -9.98 3.18 -13.82
C THR A 192 -9.87 4.00 -12.53
N ASP A 193 -9.27 3.40 -11.50
CA ASP A 193 -9.30 3.93 -10.14
C ASP A 193 -8.19 4.99 -9.96
N PHE A 194 -7.19 5.01 -10.84
CA PHE A 194 -6.08 5.97 -10.85
C PHE A 194 -6.39 7.31 -11.53
N PHE A 195 -7.43 7.40 -12.34
CA PHE A 195 -7.68 8.56 -13.20
C PHE A 195 -9.05 9.18 -12.93
N ASP A 196 -9.17 10.49 -13.16
CA ASP A 196 -10.42 11.21 -13.00
C ASP A 196 -11.46 10.82 -14.07
N LYS A 197 -12.75 10.87 -13.69
CA LYS A 197 -13.86 10.65 -14.62
C LYS A 197 -13.85 11.72 -15.72
N SER A 198 -13.94 11.28 -16.96
CA SER A 198 -13.87 12.14 -18.15
C SER A 198 -14.66 11.54 -19.32
N ASP A 199 -14.86 12.31 -20.40
CA ASP A 199 -15.50 11.76 -21.61
C ASP A 199 -14.67 10.63 -22.26
N ASP A 200 -13.33 10.71 -22.15
CA ASP A 200 -12.36 9.69 -22.57
C ASP A 200 -12.23 8.50 -21.58
N CYS A 201 -12.78 8.62 -20.37
CA CYS A 201 -12.88 7.53 -19.39
C CYS A 201 -14.11 7.68 -18.50
N LYS A 202 -15.23 7.09 -18.94
CA LYS A 202 -16.52 7.19 -18.24
C LYS A 202 -16.61 6.28 -17.02
N GLU A 203 -15.87 5.17 -17.01
CA GLU A 203 -15.79 4.24 -15.88
C GLU A 203 -14.69 4.62 -14.88
N CYS A 204 -13.88 5.65 -15.17
CA CYS A 204 -12.92 6.19 -14.23
C CYS A 204 -13.62 6.83 -13.02
N ILE A 205 -13.02 6.67 -11.84
CA ILE A 205 -13.56 7.16 -10.56
C ILE A 205 -12.59 8.04 -9.77
N GLY A 206 -11.28 7.95 -10.03
CA GLY A 206 -10.25 8.71 -9.33
C GLY A 206 -10.29 8.52 -7.81
N LEU A 207 -9.77 7.41 -7.30
CA LEU A 207 -9.58 7.27 -5.85
C LEU A 207 -8.47 8.24 -5.38
N PRO A 208 -8.55 8.79 -4.15
CA PRO A 208 -7.89 10.06 -3.83
C PRO A 208 -6.36 10.00 -3.78
N ILE A 209 -5.79 8.87 -3.39
CA ILE A 209 -4.34 8.68 -3.35
C ILE A 209 -3.83 8.35 -4.76
N GLU A 210 -4.59 7.56 -5.49
CA GLU A 210 -4.33 7.02 -6.80
C GLU A 210 -4.29 8.16 -7.84
N ARG A 211 -5.28 9.07 -7.83
CA ARG A 211 -5.27 10.29 -8.66
C ARG A 211 -4.11 11.24 -8.29
N LYS A 212 -3.71 11.27 -7.02
CA LYS A 212 -2.56 12.07 -6.54
C LYS A 212 -1.21 11.49 -6.99
N ILE A 213 -1.06 10.16 -7.02
CA ILE A 213 0.08 9.44 -7.61
C ILE A 213 0.21 9.80 -9.10
N VAL A 214 -0.89 9.72 -9.87
CA VAL A 214 -0.89 10.09 -11.30
C VAL A 214 -0.48 11.55 -11.49
N SER A 215 -1.10 12.49 -10.76
CA SER A 215 -0.80 13.92 -10.90
C SER A 215 0.67 14.24 -10.57
N ALA A 216 1.18 13.77 -9.43
CA ALA A 216 2.56 14.00 -9.01
C ALA A 216 3.59 13.37 -9.97
N ALA A 217 3.26 12.22 -10.56
CA ALA A 217 4.10 11.57 -11.57
C ALA A 217 4.18 12.38 -12.88
N LEU A 218 3.02 12.82 -13.40
CA LEU A 218 2.94 13.69 -14.59
C LEU A 218 3.70 15.01 -14.35
N ASP A 219 3.64 15.56 -13.14
CA ASP A 219 4.33 16.80 -12.80
C ASP A 219 5.85 16.66 -12.69
N LYS A 220 6.37 15.47 -12.37
CA LYS A 220 7.78 15.12 -12.47
C LYS A 220 8.20 14.60 -13.86
N SER A 221 7.35 14.77 -14.87
CA SER A 221 7.57 14.35 -16.28
C SER A 221 7.62 12.84 -16.50
N LEU A 222 6.88 12.06 -15.72
CA LEU A 222 6.60 10.64 -16.00
C LEU A 222 5.35 10.54 -16.88
N SER A 223 5.40 9.73 -17.95
CA SER A 223 4.17 9.30 -18.63
C SER A 223 3.61 8.08 -17.92
N VAL A 224 2.32 8.08 -17.62
CA VAL A 224 1.71 7.15 -16.67
C VAL A 224 0.75 6.19 -17.37
N ILE A 225 0.84 4.90 -17.02
CA ILE A 225 -0.09 3.84 -17.45
C ILE A 225 -0.47 2.95 -16.27
N ALA A 226 -1.78 2.79 -16.03
CA ALA A 226 -2.31 1.73 -15.21
C ALA A 226 -2.88 0.61 -16.10
N VAL A 227 -2.77 -0.64 -15.65
CA VAL A 227 -3.33 -1.82 -16.34
C VAL A 227 -4.26 -2.55 -15.37
N THR A 228 -5.31 -3.17 -15.88
CA THR A 228 -6.24 -3.96 -15.07
C THR A 228 -5.85 -5.44 -15.04
N SER A 229 -5.88 -6.06 -13.85
CA SER A 229 -5.59 -7.48 -13.59
C SER A 229 -6.40 -8.44 -14.47
N ARG A 230 -5.89 -9.67 -14.69
CA ARG A 230 -6.61 -10.70 -15.46
C ARG A 230 -7.84 -11.22 -14.70
N ASP A 231 -7.68 -11.56 -13.43
CA ASP A 231 -8.78 -11.91 -12.54
C ASP A 231 -9.61 -10.66 -12.24
N ARG A 232 -10.92 -10.71 -12.48
CA ARG A 232 -11.90 -9.65 -12.18
C ARG A 232 -12.99 -10.10 -11.18
N GLU A 233 -12.89 -11.32 -10.64
CA GLU A 233 -13.71 -11.81 -9.52
C GLU A 233 -13.08 -11.35 -8.19
N SER A 234 -11.80 -11.69 -7.94
CA SER A 234 -11.06 -11.14 -6.79
C SER A 234 -10.49 -9.75 -7.08
N LYS A 235 -10.31 -9.44 -8.37
CA LYS A 235 -9.57 -8.27 -8.87
C LYS A 235 -8.12 -8.17 -8.36
N CYS A 236 -7.55 -9.25 -7.84
CA CYS A 236 -6.14 -9.36 -7.50
C CYS A 236 -5.30 -9.69 -8.75
N TRP A 237 -3.98 -9.50 -8.65
CA TRP A 237 -3.01 -9.89 -9.67
C TRP A 237 -2.52 -11.33 -9.48
N ASN A 238 -2.28 -12.04 -10.59
CA ASN A 238 -1.54 -13.32 -10.60
C ASN A 238 -0.27 -13.19 -11.46
N PRO A 239 0.95 -13.26 -10.88
CA PRO A 239 2.20 -13.18 -11.63
C PRO A 239 2.32 -14.13 -12.83
N GLN A 240 1.73 -15.32 -12.77
CA GLN A 240 1.76 -16.30 -13.88
C GLN A 240 0.89 -15.88 -15.07
N ASP A 241 -0.15 -15.08 -14.83
CA ASP A 241 -1.09 -14.58 -15.85
C ASP A 241 -0.75 -13.17 -16.34
N ASP A 242 -0.26 -12.33 -15.44
CA ASP A 242 -0.26 -10.88 -15.63
C ASP A 242 1.09 -10.29 -16.07
N VAL A 243 2.23 -10.91 -15.77
CA VAL A 243 3.55 -10.35 -16.17
C VAL A 243 3.64 -10.13 -17.68
N GLU A 244 3.23 -11.13 -18.48
CA GLU A 244 3.24 -11.04 -19.94
C GLU A 244 2.07 -10.22 -20.51
N ARG A 245 1.00 -9.98 -19.73
CA ARG A 245 -0.05 -9.01 -20.09
C ARG A 245 0.47 -7.58 -19.94
N ILE A 246 1.11 -7.28 -18.81
CA ILE A 246 1.66 -5.95 -18.50
C ILE A 246 2.72 -5.54 -19.53
N LYS A 247 3.66 -6.43 -19.87
CA LYS A 247 4.65 -6.18 -20.93
C LYS A 247 3.98 -5.77 -22.25
N LYS A 248 3.00 -6.54 -22.72
CA LYS A 248 2.25 -6.24 -23.97
C LYS A 248 1.49 -4.91 -23.90
N ALA A 249 0.92 -4.56 -22.74
CA ALA A 249 0.24 -3.28 -22.54
C ALA A 249 1.25 -2.10 -22.55
N VAL A 250 2.38 -2.23 -21.85
CA VAL A 250 3.45 -1.22 -21.83
C VAL A 250 4.07 -1.03 -23.22
N ASP A 251 4.30 -2.10 -23.98
CA ASP A 251 4.85 -2.01 -25.34
C ASP A 251 3.86 -1.47 -26.36
N SER A 252 2.56 -1.76 -26.21
CA SER A 252 1.50 -1.11 -26.97
C SER A 252 1.47 0.40 -26.68
N PHE A 253 1.45 0.77 -25.39
CA PHE A 253 1.48 2.16 -24.94
C PHE A 253 2.72 2.93 -25.41
N ARG A 254 3.91 2.31 -25.37
CA ARG A 254 5.17 2.83 -25.92
C ARG A 254 5.01 3.22 -27.39
N LYS A 255 4.65 2.25 -28.24
CA LYS A 255 4.52 2.41 -29.70
C LYS A 255 3.45 3.44 -30.06
N THR A 256 2.29 3.39 -29.41
CA THR A 256 1.18 4.34 -29.64
C THR A 256 1.51 5.79 -29.24
N ASN A 257 2.53 6.02 -28.41
CA ASN A 257 2.90 7.37 -27.95
C ASN A 257 4.37 7.74 -28.24
N ASN A 258 5.08 6.97 -29.08
CA ASN A 258 6.51 7.16 -29.43
C ASN A 258 7.46 7.19 -28.21
N LEU A 259 7.18 6.38 -27.18
CA LEU A 259 7.94 6.34 -25.91
C LEU A 259 8.90 5.14 -25.83
N ASP A 260 9.19 4.48 -26.95
CA ASP A 260 9.86 3.16 -27.02
C ASP A 260 11.24 3.12 -26.36
N LYS A 261 11.96 4.25 -26.33
CA LYS A 261 13.29 4.38 -25.70
C LYS A 261 13.25 4.74 -24.21
N LEU A 262 12.07 4.98 -23.63
CA LEU A 262 11.99 5.43 -22.24
C LEU A 262 12.13 4.25 -21.26
N PRO A 263 12.92 4.42 -20.19
CA PRO A 263 13.01 3.43 -19.12
C PRO A 263 11.66 3.29 -18.42
N LEU A 264 11.35 2.05 -18.04
CA LEU A 264 10.16 1.72 -17.26
C LEU A 264 10.50 1.80 -15.77
N VAL A 265 9.65 2.46 -14.98
CA VAL A 265 9.57 2.32 -13.52
C VAL A 265 8.18 1.86 -13.14
N ALA A 266 8.03 1.21 -11.99
CA ALA A 266 6.77 0.61 -11.58
C ALA A 266 6.43 0.90 -10.11
N LEU A 267 5.15 1.15 -9.82
CA LEU A 267 4.62 1.35 -8.47
C LEU A 267 3.34 0.53 -8.29
N GLY A 268 3.20 -0.15 -7.15
CA GLY A 268 1.97 -0.88 -6.83
C GLY A 268 1.79 -1.17 -5.34
N ALA A 269 0.53 -1.37 -4.93
CA ALA A 269 0.16 -1.65 -3.54
C ALA A 269 -0.49 -3.04 -3.39
N SER A 270 -0.25 -3.71 -2.26
CA SER A 270 -0.80 -5.03 -1.94
C SER A 270 -0.49 -6.05 -3.06
N SER A 271 -1.49 -6.72 -3.67
CA SER A 271 -1.27 -7.60 -4.83
C SER A 271 -0.64 -6.86 -6.04
N GLY A 272 -0.90 -5.55 -6.18
CA GLY A 272 -0.19 -4.64 -7.09
C GLY A 272 1.30 -4.51 -6.76
N GLY A 273 1.65 -4.52 -5.48
CA GLY A 273 3.04 -4.58 -5.02
C GLY A 273 3.70 -5.92 -5.36
N ALA A 274 2.97 -7.02 -5.21
CA ALA A 274 3.47 -8.37 -5.53
C ALA A 274 3.75 -8.57 -7.04
N ILE A 275 2.90 -8.03 -7.93
CA ILE A 275 3.16 -8.07 -9.38
C ILE A 275 4.31 -7.13 -9.79
N VAL A 276 4.47 -5.98 -9.12
CA VAL A 276 5.61 -5.08 -9.33
C VAL A 276 6.93 -5.70 -8.87
N HIS A 277 6.92 -6.45 -7.76
CA HIS A 277 8.03 -7.32 -7.37
C HIS A 277 8.34 -8.37 -8.45
N ALA A 278 7.34 -9.10 -8.95
CA ALA A 278 7.54 -10.14 -9.97
C ALA A 278 8.08 -9.60 -11.31
N LEU A 279 7.70 -8.37 -11.69
CA LEU A 279 8.32 -7.65 -12.80
C LEU A 279 9.81 -7.36 -12.52
N GLY A 280 10.15 -6.94 -11.29
CA GLY A 280 11.51 -6.73 -10.82
C GLY A 280 12.39 -8.00 -10.76
N THR A 281 11.79 -9.20 -10.77
CA THR A 281 12.51 -10.48 -10.91
C THR A 281 12.51 -11.04 -12.34
N SER A 282 11.85 -10.38 -13.28
CA SER A 282 11.74 -10.86 -14.66
C SER A 282 13.03 -10.64 -15.47
N ALA A 283 13.11 -11.21 -16.68
CA ALA A 283 14.27 -11.06 -17.57
C ALA A 283 14.54 -9.61 -18.00
N GLU A 284 13.51 -8.76 -18.01
CA GLU A 284 13.56 -7.34 -18.36
C GLU A 284 12.89 -6.52 -17.24
N PRO A 285 13.57 -6.32 -16.10
CA PRO A 285 12.98 -5.66 -14.95
C PRO A 285 12.85 -4.13 -15.18
N PRO A 286 11.87 -3.46 -14.52
CA PRO A 286 11.84 -2.00 -14.46
C PRO A 286 13.14 -1.45 -13.88
N ALA A 287 13.60 -0.30 -14.37
CA ALA A 287 14.85 0.34 -13.93
C ALA A 287 14.83 0.77 -12.45
N ALA A 288 13.64 0.95 -11.87
CA ALA A 288 13.39 1.04 -10.45
C ALA A 288 11.94 0.66 -10.12
N ILE A 289 11.70 0.20 -8.90
CA ILE A 289 10.37 -0.21 -8.42
C ILE A 289 10.00 0.42 -7.09
N ALA A 290 8.70 0.49 -6.84
CA ALA A 290 8.09 1.01 -5.63
C ALA A 290 6.98 0.05 -5.17
N VAL A 291 7.09 -0.47 -3.95
CA VAL A 291 6.19 -1.52 -3.42
C VAL A 291 5.53 -0.98 -2.15
N GLN A 292 4.20 -0.86 -2.15
CA GLN A 292 3.43 -0.47 -0.96
C GLN A 292 2.76 -1.68 -0.32
N ILE A 293 2.75 -1.72 1.02
CA ILE A 293 1.94 -2.61 1.87
C ILE A 293 2.02 -4.11 1.51
N MET A 294 3.14 -4.53 0.92
CA MET A 294 3.37 -5.91 0.49
C MET A 294 4.85 -6.27 0.69
N PRO A 295 5.16 -7.23 1.58
CA PRO A 295 6.52 -7.76 1.69
C PRO A 295 6.85 -8.69 0.52
N VAL A 296 8.14 -8.90 0.32
CA VAL A 296 8.73 -9.64 -0.79
C VAL A 296 9.55 -10.82 -0.25
N PRO A 297 9.37 -12.06 -0.75
CA PRO A 297 10.20 -13.20 -0.34
C PRO A 297 11.71 -12.88 -0.50
N PRO A 298 12.50 -12.80 0.59
CA PRO A 298 13.90 -12.35 0.54
C PRO A 298 14.84 -13.24 -0.32
N GLU A 299 14.40 -14.46 -0.64
CA GLU A 299 15.02 -15.39 -1.59
C GLU A 299 14.85 -14.96 -3.06
N HIS A 300 13.78 -14.25 -3.41
CA HIS A 300 13.56 -13.73 -4.77
C HIS A 300 14.38 -12.46 -5.07
N ILE A 301 14.93 -11.82 -4.03
CA ILE A 301 15.79 -10.65 -4.17
C ILE A 301 17.16 -11.12 -4.66
N THR A 302 17.42 -10.96 -5.95
CA THR A 302 18.71 -11.33 -6.59
C THR A 302 19.66 -10.14 -6.69
N ASP A 303 20.93 -10.38 -7.04
CA ASP A 303 21.91 -9.31 -7.28
C ASP A 303 21.55 -8.41 -8.49
N LYS A 304 20.63 -8.86 -9.35
CA LYS A 304 20.06 -8.10 -10.46
C LYS A 304 18.80 -7.31 -10.10
N TYR A 305 18.24 -7.53 -8.91
CA TYR A 305 16.97 -6.91 -8.49
C TYR A 305 17.06 -5.37 -8.55
N PRO A 306 16.06 -4.67 -9.10
CA PRO A 306 16.16 -3.23 -9.34
C PRO A 306 16.23 -2.41 -8.05
N PRO A 307 16.74 -1.17 -8.12
CA PRO A 307 16.56 -0.16 -7.08
C PRO A 307 15.11 -0.10 -6.61
N ALA A 308 14.88 -0.24 -5.30
CA ALA A 308 13.55 -0.44 -4.75
C ALA A 308 13.24 0.52 -3.59
N ILE A 309 12.00 0.97 -3.50
CA ILE A 309 11.48 1.68 -2.32
C ILE A 309 10.25 0.97 -1.76
N PHE A 310 10.29 0.69 -0.46
CA PHE A 310 9.22 -0.03 0.24
C PHE A 310 8.45 0.93 1.14
N TRP A 311 7.14 0.95 0.99
CA TRP A 311 6.21 1.59 1.90
C TRP A 311 5.53 0.56 2.79
N HIS A 312 5.44 0.83 4.08
CA HIS A 312 4.58 0.07 4.99
C HIS A 312 3.73 0.98 5.87
N MET A 313 2.75 0.36 6.53
CA MET A 313 1.81 1.01 7.45
C MET A 313 1.95 0.34 8.82
N PRO A 314 2.15 1.09 9.93
CA PRO A 314 2.55 0.50 11.21
C PRO A 314 1.45 -0.32 11.89
N LYS A 315 0.18 -0.24 11.44
CA LYS A 315 -0.89 -1.16 11.89
C LYS A 315 -1.09 -2.37 10.98
N ASP A 316 -0.39 -2.46 9.84
CA ASP A 316 -0.34 -3.70 9.06
C ASP A 316 0.55 -4.74 9.76
N LYS A 317 -0.07 -5.47 10.69
CA LYS A 317 0.55 -6.54 11.49
C LYS A 317 0.99 -7.76 10.65
N ARG A 318 0.72 -7.80 9.35
CA ARG A 318 1.19 -8.87 8.44
C ARG A 318 2.39 -8.40 7.62
N GLY A 319 2.27 -7.25 6.96
CA GLY A 319 3.30 -6.72 6.07
C GLY A 319 4.48 -6.07 6.79
N ALA A 320 4.21 -5.12 7.69
CA ALA A 320 5.25 -4.25 8.26
C ALA A 320 6.41 -4.98 8.97
N PRO A 321 6.20 -6.10 9.71
CA PRO A 321 7.32 -6.82 10.33
C PRO A 321 8.29 -7.45 9.32
N VAL A 322 7.80 -7.89 8.16
CA VAL A 322 8.59 -8.62 7.16
C VAL A 322 9.39 -7.68 6.26
N ILE A 323 8.90 -6.46 6.01
CA ILE A 323 9.60 -5.44 5.20
C ILE A 323 11.04 -5.17 5.70
N ALA A 324 11.29 -5.31 7.01
CA ALA A 324 12.64 -5.22 7.57
C ALA A 324 13.61 -6.28 7.00
N GLU A 325 13.12 -7.47 6.67
CA GLU A 325 13.89 -8.56 6.06
C GLU A 325 14.20 -8.23 4.58
N ASP A 326 13.23 -7.76 3.80
CA ASP A 326 13.38 -7.29 2.42
C ASP A 326 14.47 -6.21 2.31
N LEU A 327 14.40 -5.20 3.19
CA LEU A 327 15.35 -4.10 3.27
C LEU A 327 16.76 -4.61 3.60
N ASN A 328 16.89 -5.58 4.51
CA ASN A 328 18.18 -6.17 4.87
C ASN A 328 18.74 -7.09 3.77
N ALA A 329 17.87 -7.79 3.04
CA ALA A 329 18.22 -8.59 1.87
C ALA A 329 18.76 -7.74 0.70
N LEU A 330 18.24 -6.53 0.53
CA LEU A 330 18.75 -5.56 -0.45
C LEU A 330 20.05 -4.88 0.01
N LYS A 331 20.12 -4.43 1.27
CA LYS A 331 21.32 -3.81 1.86
C LYS A 331 22.52 -4.77 1.81
N SER A 332 22.34 -6.03 2.19
CA SER A 332 23.41 -7.06 2.17
C SER A 332 23.94 -7.34 0.74
N ARG A 333 23.05 -7.34 -0.26
CA ARG A 333 23.39 -7.44 -1.69
C ARG A 333 23.81 -6.11 -2.33
N LYS A 334 24.01 -5.05 -1.52
CA LYS A 334 24.41 -3.69 -1.94
C LYS A 334 23.49 -3.07 -3.00
N ARG A 335 22.21 -3.47 -3.04
CA ARG A 335 21.21 -2.91 -3.95
C ARG A 335 20.68 -1.59 -3.38
N PRO A 336 20.49 -0.52 -4.18
CA PRO A 336 19.92 0.73 -3.69
C PRO A 336 18.50 0.49 -3.17
N VAL A 337 18.26 0.82 -1.90
CA VAL A 337 16.96 0.62 -1.27
C VAL A 337 16.58 1.77 -0.34
N LYS A 338 15.29 2.09 -0.31
CA LYS A 338 14.69 3.02 0.66
C LYS A 338 13.49 2.38 1.36
N GLU A 339 13.22 2.90 2.55
CA GLU A 339 12.06 2.60 3.39
C GLU A 339 11.27 3.90 3.58
N LEU A 340 9.94 3.81 3.53
CA LEU A 340 9.01 4.87 3.89
C LEU A 340 7.90 4.28 4.76
N THR A 341 7.41 5.06 5.71
CA THR A 341 6.33 4.67 6.62
C THR A 341 5.14 5.60 6.39
N CYS A 342 3.96 5.03 6.26
CA CYS A 342 2.70 5.73 6.13
C CYS A 342 2.03 5.74 7.51
N ASN A 343 2.06 6.88 8.18
CA ASN A 343 1.64 6.98 9.57
C ASN A 343 0.13 7.23 9.68
N PRO A 344 -0.51 6.88 10.82
CA PRO A 344 -1.89 7.28 11.09
C PRO A 344 -2.02 8.81 11.02
N LYS A 345 -3.07 9.32 10.37
CA LYS A 345 -3.25 10.75 10.09
C LYS A 345 -4.47 11.32 10.83
N PRO A 346 -4.40 12.56 11.35
CA PRO A 346 -5.57 13.23 11.93
C PRO A 346 -6.55 13.67 10.85
N ILE A 347 -7.84 13.49 11.10
CA ILE A 347 -8.94 13.86 10.20
C ILE A 347 -9.41 15.28 10.56
N GLY A 348 -8.70 16.28 10.03
CA GLY A 348 -9.03 17.70 10.14
C GLY A 348 -10.24 18.13 9.30
N GLU A 349 -10.77 19.33 9.53
CA GLU A 349 -12.00 19.82 8.87
C GLU A 349 -11.90 19.89 7.33
N ASP A 350 -10.70 20.06 6.80
CA ASP A 350 -10.39 20.11 5.36
C ASP A 350 -10.04 18.75 4.74
N PHE A 351 -9.77 17.71 5.56
CA PHE A 351 -9.14 16.43 5.19
C PHE A 351 -9.78 15.72 3.99
N PHE A 352 -11.11 15.73 3.87
CA PHE A 352 -11.79 15.14 2.72
C PHE A 352 -11.82 16.11 1.53
N SER A 353 -12.08 17.39 1.77
CA SER A 353 -12.17 18.41 0.72
C SER A 353 -10.84 18.80 0.04
N SER A 354 -9.70 18.50 0.67
CA SER A 354 -8.36 18.70 0.08
C SER A 354 -7.92 17.57 -0.86
N MET A 355 -8.69 16.48 -0.91
CA MET A 355 -8.33 15.23 -1.60
C MET A 355 -9.47 14.66 -2.47
N ILE A 356 -10.73 15.05 -2.24
CA ILE A 356 -11.92 14.63 -2.98
C ILE A 356 -12.61 15.87 -3.56
N PRO A 357 -12.47 16.18 -4.87
CA PRO A 357 -13.08 17.36 -5.49
C PRO A 357 -14.61 17.44 -5.37
N GLU A 358 -15.27 16.30 -5.19
CA GLU A 358 -16.72 16.17 -4.99
C GLU A 358 -17.17 16.60 -3.57
N VAL A 359 -16.25 16.77 -2.62
CA VAL A 359 -16.52 17.13 -1.22
C VAL A 359 -16.16 18.60 -0.97
N SER A 360 -17.15 19.45 -0.70
CA SER A 360 -16.88 20.85 -0.36
C SER A 360 -16.22 20.98 1.03
N LYS A 361 -15.51 22.10 1.29
CA LYS A 361 -14.96 22.40 2.62
C LYS A 361 -16.03 22.36 3.74
N GLN A 362 -17.25 22.84 3.44
CA GLN A 362 -18.38 22.80 4.37
C GLN A 362 -18.87 21.36 4.62
N THR A 363 -18.90 20.52 3.57
CA THR A 363 -19.26 19.10 3.67
C THR A 363 -18.22 18.33 4.51
N SER A 364 -16.93 18.58 4.25
CA SER A 364 -15.80 17.98 4.99
C SER A 364 -15.84 18.38 6.48
N ALA A 365 -16.02 19.67 6.80
CA ALA A 365 -16.16 20.13 8.18
C ALA A 365 -17.38 19.49 8.89
N LYS A 366 -18.52 19.35 8.19
CA LYS A 366 -19.72 18.68 8.73
C LYS A 366 -19.49 17.19 9.01
N ILE A 367 -18.79 16.47 8.12
CA ILE A 367 -18.38 15.07 8.33
C ILE A 367 -17.54 14.95 9.60
N VAL A 368 -16.55 15.84 9.77
CA VAL A 368 -15.62 15.85 10.92
C VAL A 368 -16.35 16.19 12.23
N GLN A 369 -17.30 17.12 12.21
CA GLN A 369 -18.16 17.43 13.36
C GLN A 369 -19.03 16.23 13.77
N ILE A 370 -19.58 15.47 12.81
CA ILE A 370 -20.30 14.22 13.09
C ILE A 370 -19.36 13.18 13.69
N PHE A 371 -18.15 13.01 13.14
CA PHE A 371 -17.18 12.04 13.67
C PHE A 371 -16.76 12.34 15.12
N LYS A 372 -16.56 13.61 15.49
CA LYS A 372 -16.31 14.02 16.88
C LYS A 372 -17.54 13.77 17.76
N LYS A 373 -18.72 14.24 17.35
CA LYS A 373 -20.02 14.04 18.04
C LYS A 373 -20.34 12.56 18.33
N LYS A 374 -19.86 11.63 17.50
CA LYS A 374 -20.10 10.19 17.59
C LYS A 374 -18.89 9.38 18.10
N ASN A 375 -17.80 10.04 18.52
CA ASN A 375 -16.55 9.41 18.98
C ASN A 375 -15.91 8.43 17.97
N ILE A 376 -16.06 8.72 16.66
CA ILE A 376 -15.37 7.99 15.58
C ILE A 376 -13.90 8.45 15.50
N ILE A 377 -13.65 9.72 15.81
CA ILE A 377 -12.32 10.28 16.03
C ILE A 377 -12.19 10.87 17.45
N ASP A 378 -10.98 10.85 18.00
CA ASP A 378 -10.65 11.35 19.34
C ASP A 378 -10.43 12.88 19.38
N ASP A 379 -10.05 13.41 20.55
CA ASP A 379 -9.71 14.83 20.74
C ASP A 379 -8.53 15.32 19.87
N LYS A 380 -7.65 14.41 19.44
CA LYS A 380 -6.54 14.66 18.51
C LYS A 380 -6.98 14.51 17.05
N SER A 381 -8.28 14.26 16.81
CA SER A 381 -8.88 13.96 15.52
C SER A 381 -8.35 12.67 14.86
N MET A 382 -7.80 11.74 15.64
CA MET A 382 -7.34 10.42 15.19
C MET A 382 -8.49 9.42 15.23
N LEU A 383 -8.57 8.50 14.26
CA LEU A 383 -9.54 7.40 14.29
C LEU A 383 -9.34 6.51 15.52
N VAL A 384 -10.45 6.22 16.22
CA VAL A 384 -10.45 5.44 17.47
C VAL A 384 -10.32 3.92 17.23
N ASP A 385 -10.88 3.42 16.13
CA ASP A 385 -10.85 2.01 15.73
C ASP A 385 -10.85 1.87 14.19
N ASP A 386 -10.68 0.64 13.70
CA ASP A 386 -10.56 0.31 12.27
C ASP A 386 -11.83 0.69 11.47
N PRO A 387 -11.73 1.59 10.46
CA PRO A 387 -12.87 2.07 9.67
C PRO A 387 -13.42 1.01 8.70
N ARG A 388 -12.74 -0.12 8.51
CA ARG A 388 -13.27 -1.30 7.81
C ARG A 388 -14.06 -2.24 8.73
N ARG A 389 -14.08 -1.98 10.05
CA ARG A 389 -14.72 -2.82 11.07
C ARG A 389 -15.80 -2.10 11.89
N THR A 390 -16.05 -0.83 11.58
CA THR A 390 -16.97 0.05 12.33
C THR A 390 -18.06 0.65 11.44
N GLU A 391 -19.20 0.97 12.06
CA GLU A 391 -20.45 1.32 11.37
C GLU A 391 -20.60 2.81 11.01
N TRP A 392 -19.49 3.57 10.98
CA TRP A 392 -19.45 5.04 10.82
C TRP A 392 -20.25 5.59 9.62
N ARG A 393 -20.42 4.77 8.57
CA ARG A 393 -21.20 5.08 7.35
C ARG A 393 -22.68 5.39 7.64
N LYS A 394 -23.23 4.89 8.75
CA LYS A 394 -24.60 5.20 9.21
C LYS A 394 -24.70 6.62 9.79
N GLU A 395 -23.67 7.09 10.46
CA GLU A 395 -23.67 8.40 11.09
C GLU A 395 -23.64 9.55 10.05
N LEU A 396 -23.01 9.31 8.90
CA LEU A 396 -22.96 10.27 7.80
C LEU A 396 -24.27 10.40 7.01
N GLN A 397 -25.33 9.66 7.34
CA GLN A 397 -26.67 9.94 6.81
C GLN A 397 -27.24 11.28 7.35
N GLU A 398 -26.58 11.91 8.34
CA GLU A 398 -26.83 13.32 8.71
C GLU A 398 -26.30 14.33 7.65
N VAL A 399 -25.54 13.89 6.64
CA VAL A 399 -25.00 14.71 5.53
C VAL A 399 -25.92 14.61 4.30
N GLU A 400 -26.33 15.74 3.71
CA GLU A 400 -27.34 15.75 2.63
C GLU A 400 -26.81 15.08 1.37
N GLU A 401 -25.55 15.34 1.05
CA GLU A 401 -24.85 14.85 -0.13
C GLU A 401 -24.65 13.33 -0.08
N VAL A 402 -24.51 12.77 1.12
CA VAL A 402 -24.51 11.31 1.37
C VAL A 402 -25.93 10.76 1.28
N ALA A 403 -26.90 11.35 1.99
CA ALA A 403 -28.29 10.87 2.05
C ALA A 403 -29.01 10.95 0.69
N SER A 404 -28.61 11.88 -0.18
CA SER A 404 -29.09 12.01 -1.57
C SER A 404 -28.28 11.19 -2.58
N GLY A 405 -27.27 10.44 -2.16
CA GLY A 405 -26.45 9.57 -3.02
C GLY A 405 -25.46 10.31 -3.94
N LYS A 406 -25.25 11.63 -3.74
CA LYS A 406 -24.24 12.42 -4.47
C LYS A 406 -22.82 12.00 -4.06
N LEU A 407 -22.63 11.63 -2.79
CA LEU A 407 -21.37 11.08 -2.25
C LEU A 407 -21.54 9.60 -1.90
N SER A 408 -20.80 8.75 -2.61
CA SER A 408 -20.69 7.31 -2.31
C SER A 408 -19.98 7.09 -0.98
N LEU A 409 -20.46 6.11 -0.19
CA LEU A 409 -19.75 5.54 0.96
C LEU A 409 -19.42 4.04 0.77
N THR A 410 -19.58 3.52 -0.45
CA THR A 410 -19.25 2.14 -0.81
C THR A 410 -17.76 1.88 -0.61
N ALA A 411 -17.40 0.79 0.07
CA ALA A 411 -16.00 0.40 0.22
C ALA A 411 -15.36 0.08 -1.15
N ASP A 412 -14.05 0.31 -1.26
CA ASP A 412 -13.23 0.06 -2.44
C ASP A 412 -13.65 0.92 -3.68
N ALA A 413 -14.52 1.91 -3.46
CA ALA A 413 -15.17 2.74 -4.48
C ALA A 413 -15.66 4.10 -3.92
N SER A 414 -15.07 4.58 -2.83
CA SER A 414 -15.45 5.85 -2.19
C SER A 414 -14.21 6.53 -1.64
N GLY A 415 -13.91 7.74 -2.13
CA GLY A 415 -12.78 8.51 -1.59
C GLY A 415 -12.88 8.78 -0.09
N ILE A 416 -14.09 8.82 0.49
CA ILE A 416 -14.27 8.94 1.94
C ILE A 416 -13.89 7.62 2.63
N SER A 417 -14.26 6.47 2.08
CA SER A 417 -13.82 5.16 2.60
C SER A 417 -12.30 5.00 2.53
N GLU A 418 -11.70 5.34 1.39
CA GLU A 418 -10.27 5.12 1.19
C GLU A 418 -9.45 6.07 2.08
N LEU A 419 -9.81 7.36 2.16
CA LEU A 419 -9.10 8.28 3.06
C LEU A 419 -9.27 7.94 4.54
N MET A 420 -10.37 7.29 4.94
CA MET A 420 -10.50 6.72 6.29
C MET A 420 -9.50 5.57 6.50
N ASN A 421 -9.37 4.65 5.53
CA ASN A 421 -8.40 3.56 5.57
C ASN A 421 -6.94 4.10 5.64
N VAL A 422 -6.63 5.14 4.86
CA VAL A 422 -5.34 5.87 4.88
C VAL A 422 -5.09 6.51 6.25
N ALA A 423 -6.07 7.23 6.81
CA ALA A 423 -5.95 7.87 8.13
C ALA A 423 -5.76 6.85 9.27
N TRP A 424 -6.38 5.67 9.14
CA TRP A 424 -6.16 4.57 10.08
C TRP A 424 -4.75 3.97 9.94
N ALA A 425 -4.16 4.02 8.73
CA ALA A 425 -2.86 3.47 8.36
C ALA A 425 -2.74 1.95 8.63
N GLN A 426 -3.55 1.18 7.91
CA GLN A 426 -3.51 -0.29 7.88
C GLN A 426 -3.82 -0.80 6.47
N HIS A 427 -2.78 -1.26 5.75
CA HIS A 427 -2.90 -1.93 4.45
C HIS A 427 -3.79 -1.14 3.46
N GLU A 428 -3.37 0.07 3.11
CA GLU A 428 -3.99 0.92 2.06
C GLU A 428 -2.93 1.60 1.18
N PHE A 429 -3.30 2.07 -0.02
CA PHE A 429 -2.46 2.98 -0.81
C PHE A 429 -2.04 4.22 -0.01
N CYS A 430 -0.91 4.83 -0.34
CA CYS A 430 -0.34 5.94 0.43
C CYS A 430 0.41 7.00 -0.38
N ASP A 431 0.28 8.27 0.07
CA ASP A 431 0.91 9.47 -0.47
C ASP A 431 2.07 10.05 0.39
N GLU A 432 2.32 9.51 1.58
CA GLU A 432 3.37 9.97 2.50
C GLU A 432 4.75 9.65 1.90
N GLY A 433 5.59 10.67 1.68
CA GLY A 433 6.86 10.49 0.97
C GLY A 433 6.75 10.26 -0.55
N LEU A 434 5.57 10.48 -1.16
CA LEU A 434 5.35 10.30 -2.61
C LEU A 434 6.34 11.08 -3.48
N ASP A 435 6.67 12.32 -3.11
CA ASP A 435 7.64 13.13 -3.86
C ASP A 435 9.05 12.49 -3.86
N GLU A 436 9.49 12.00 -2.70
CA GLU A 436 10.77 11.32 -2.53
C GLU A 436 10.82 10.01 -3.31
N ALA A 437 9.74 9.22 -3.27
CA ALA A 437 9.64 7.95 -3.98
C ALA A 437 9.66 8.12 -5.50
N LEU A 438 8.86 9.05 -6.05
CA LEU A 438 8.89 9.35 -7.48
C LEU A 438 10.26 9.91 -7.91
N SER A 439 10.91 10.71 -7.06
CA SER A 439 12.26 11.21 -7.31
C SER A 439 13.33 10.10 -7.27
N PHE A 440 13.18 9.11 -6.39
CA PHE A 440 14.02 7.92 -6.33
C PHE A 440 13.83 7.02 -7.56
N LEU A 441 12.60 6.84 -8.04
CA LEU A 441 12.34 6.10 -9.28
C LEU A 441 13.00 6.80 -10.47
N ILE A 442 12.80 8.12 -10.61
CA ILE A 442 13.33 8.91 -11.72
C ILE A 442 14.87 8.93 -11.75
N SER A 443 15.54 9.06 -10.60
CA SER A 443 17.00 9.13 -10.58
C SER A 443 17.63 7.81 -11.04
N HIS A 444 17.09 6.68 -10.63
CA HIS A 444 17.56 5.37 -11.08
C HIS A 444 17.15 5.06 -12.52
N ALA A 445 15.99 5.51 -12.98
CA ALA A 445 15.56 5.37 -14.37
C ALA A 445 16.50 6.09 -15.34
N VAL A 446 16.84 7.35 -15.05
CA VAL A 446 17.72 8.18 -15.90
C VAL A 446 19.18 7.72 -15.84
N ASN A 447 19.64 7.16 -14.72
CA ASN A 447 20.99 6.61 -14.58
C ASN A 447 21.15 5.19 -15.17
N SER A 448 20.09 4.59 -15.72
CA SER A 448 20.09 3.24 -16.32
C SER A 448 19.91 3.24 -17.85
N ALA A 449 19.96 4.41 -18.49
CA ALA A 449 19.70 4.63 -19.92
C ALA A 449 20.84 5.40 -20.59
#